data_AF-A0A8H7AV68-F1
#
_entry.id   AF-A0A8H7AV68-F1
#
_cell.length_a   1.000
_cell.length_b   1.000
_cell.length_c   1.000
_cell.angle_alpha   90.00
_cell.angle_beta   90.00
_cell.angle_gamma   90.00
#
_symmetry.space_group_name_H-M   'P 1'
#
loop_
_entity.id
_entity.type
_entity.pdbx_description
1 polymer ?
#
loop_
_entity_poly.entity_id
_entity_poly.type
_entity_poly.pdbx_seq_one_letter_code
_entity_poly.pdbx_strand_id
1 'polypeptide(L)'
;MPPMASSIHPDFRDDVTVAQARAADEKTERLFFEQQVAKRAGDMDRYLQLAQEMLQTRLGVYKPDSMPVGDAWCLIGSAYRRESKLQEAIEATEKSIEIHAAGDNEDNFVLAREQFCLILEDMEKLSDAKEIRLRGASTGRMVCSSPQVC
;
A
#
# COMPACT_ATOMS: atom_id res chain seq x y z
N MET A 1 -0.14 31.41 14.05
CA MET A 1 -0.35 29.94 14.05
C MET A 1 0.44 29.36 12.90
N PRO A 2 1.09 28.20 13.05
CA PRO A 2 1.77 27.56 11.92
C PRO A 2 0.76 27.21 10.81
N PRO A 3 1.18 27.19 9.53
CA PRO A 3 0.30 26.77 8.45
C PRO A 3 -0.05 25.28 8.61
N MET A 4 -1.32 24.94 8.37
CA MET A 4 -1.82 23.57 8.45
C MET A 4 -1.63 22.85 7.12
N ALA A 5 -1.26 21.56 7.16
CA ALA A 5 -1.05 20.77 5.96
C ALA A 5 -2.35 20.48 5.19
N SER A 6 -3.49 20.43 5.89
CA SER A 6 -4.81 20.28 5.26
C SER A 6 -5.20 21.44 4.34
N SER A 7 -4.54 22.61 4.44
CA SER A 7 -4.72 23.70 3.47
C SER A 7 -3.96 23.47 2.16
N ILE A 8 -3.01 22.52 2.12
CA ILE A 8 -2.26 22.13 0.93
C ILE A 8 -2.97 20.97 0.22
N HIS A 9 -3.38 19.96 0.98
CA HIS A 9 -4.06 18.78 0.45
C HIS A 9 -5.03 18.19 1.48
N PRO A 10 -6.25 17.76 1.07
CA PRO A 10 -7.28 17.26 2.00
C PRO A 10 -6.92 15.95 2.70
N ASP A 11 -5.94 15.19 2.19
CA ASP A 11 -5.49 13.92 2.77
C ASP A 11 -4.71 14.11 4.08
N PHE A 12 -4.15 15.29 4.33
CA PHE A 12 -3.52 15.54 5.61
C PHE A 12 -4.57 15.60 6.73
N ARG A 13 -4.17 15.18 7.92
CA ARG A 13 -5.00 15.36 9.11
C ARG A 13 -5.13 16.85 9.45
N ASP A 14 -6.25 17.22 10.03
CA ASP A 14 -6.56 18.62 10.33
C ASP A 14 -5.68 19.22 11.44
N ASP A 15 -5.02 18.38 12.24
CA ASP A 15 -4.13 18.73 13.35
C ASP A 15 -2.64 18.81 12.95
N VAL A 16 -2.32 18.58 11.68
CA VAL A 16 -0.94 18.49 11.18
C VAL A 16 -0.49 19.81 10.55
N THR A 17 0.66 20.30 10.98
CA THR A 17 1.30 21.48 10.38
C THR A 17 2.08 21.12 9.12
N VAL A 18 2.30 22.10 8.23
CA VAL A 18 3.14 21.90 7.02
C VAL A 18 4.55 21.44 7.38
N ALA A 19 5.10 21.87 8.52
CA ALA A 19 6.43 21.45 8.97
C ALA A 19 6.45 19.96 9.37
N GLN A 20 5.42 19.48 10.06
CA GLN A 20 5.29 18.05 10.40
C GLN A 20 5.10 17.19 9.15
N ALA A 21 4.28 17.63 8.20
CA ALA A 21 4.11 16.96 6.91
C ALA A 21 5.45 16.82 6.17
N ARG A 22 6.19 17.91 6.00
CA ARG A 22 7.52 17.89 5.34
C ARG A 22 8.51 16.96 6.06
N ALA A 23 8.55 17.01 7.38
CA ALA A 23 9.44 16.13 8.15
C ALA A 23 9.07 14.65 8.00
N ALA A 24 7.78 14.33 7.90
CA ALA A 24 7.32 12.98 7.62
C ALA A 24 7.68 12.53 6.21
N ASP A 25 7.52 13.40 5.21
CA ASP A 25 7.89 13.13 3.82
C ASP A 25 9.39 12.83 3.69
N GLU A 26 10.25 13.72 4.22
CA GLU A 26 11.70 13.52 4.26
C GLU A 26 12.09 12.22 4.98
N LYS A 27 11.40 11.89 6.07
CA LYS A 27 11.63 10.63 6.79
C LYS A 27 11.24 9.45 5.92
N THR A 28 10.08 9.47 5.28
CA THR A 28 9.64 8.36 4.41
C THR A 28 10.51 8.17 3.19
N GLU A 29 11.07 9.24 2.62
CA GLU A 29 12.05 9.16 1.54
C GLU A 29 13.32 8.43 1.99
N ARG A 30 13.86 8.78 3.18
CA ARG A 30 15.01 8.05 3.76
C ARG A 30 14.70 6.57 3.98
N LEU A 31 13.55 6.27 4.60
CA LEU A 31 13.11 4.89 4.83
C LEU A 31 12.97 4.11 3.53
N PHE A 32 12.46 4.74 2.46
CA PHE A 32 12.35 4.12 1.15
C PHE A 32 13.73 3.75 0.58
N PHE A 33 14.72 4.65 0.64
CA PHE A 33 16.06 4.33 0.17
C PHE A 33 16.70 3.19 0.97
N GLU A 34 16.58 3.21 2.30
CA GLU A 34 17.05 2.10 3.15
C GLU A 34 16.33 0.79 2.82
N GLN A 35 15.03 0.85 2.54
CA GLN A 35 14.23 -0.32 2.21
C GLN A 35 14.72 -0.93 0.89
N GLN A 36 15.06 -0.11 -0.11
CA GLN A 36 15.61 -0.58 -1.37
C GLN A 36 16.99 -1.23 -1.20
N VAL A 37 17.79 -0.76 -0.24
CA VAL A 37 19.05 -1.41 0.14
C VAL A 37 18.79 -2.77 0.78
N ALA A 38 17.90 -2.85 1.78
CA ALA A 38 17.51 -4.12 2.41
C ALA A 38 16.97 -5.13 1.39
N LYS A 39 16.12 -4.67 0.47
CA LYS A 39 15.58 -5.46 -0.65
C LYS A 39 16.68 -6.10 -1.51
N ARG A 40 17.73 -5.34 -1.83
CA ARG A 40 18.88 -5.81 -2.63
C ARG A 40 19.78 -6.76 -1.83
N ALA A 41 19.90 -6.54 -0.52
CA ALA A 41 20.64 -7.41 0.38
C ALA A 41 19.92 -8.74 0.67
N GLY A 42 18.62 -8.84 0.36
CA GLY A 42 17.80 -10.00 0.70
C GLY A 42 17.32 -10.02 2.15
N ASP A 43 17.53 -8.92 2.89
CA ASP A 43 17.10 -8.77 4.28
C ASP A 43 15.60 -8.41 4.34
N MET A 44 14.74 -9.43 4.35
CA MET A 44 13.28 -9.25 4.37
C MET A 44 12.75 -8.74 5.71
N ASP A 45 13.38 -9.13 6.83
CA ASP A 45 13.00 -8.65 8.16
C ASP A 45 13.18 -7.11 8.23
N ARG A 46 14.33 -6.61 7.78
CA ARG A 46 14.57 -5.15 7.72
C ARG A 46 13.67 -4.48 6.70
N TYR A 47 13.42 -5.11 5.55
CA TYR A 47 12.50 -4.60 4.52
C TYR A 47 11.08 -4.38 5.10
N LEU A 48 10.55 -5.38 5.80
CA LEU A 48 9.24 -5.33 6.44
C LEU A 48 9.21 -4.26 7.56
N GLN A 49 10.22 -4.23 8.41
CA GLN A 49 10.32 -3.23 9.48
C GLN A 49 10.28 -1.79 8.92
N LEU A 50 11.01 -1.53 7.84
CA LEU A 50 11.03 -0.23 7.18
C LEU A 50 9.67 0.12 6.55
N ALA A 51 9.00 -0.85 5.91
CA ALA A 51 7.65 -0.66 5.38
C ALA A 51 6.63 -0.31 6.47
N GLN A 52 6.70 -0.99 7.63
CA GLN A 52 5.86 -0.69 8.78
C GLN A 52 6.16 0.69 9.37
N GLU A 53 7.44 1.08 9.44
CA GLU A 53 7.82 2.43 9.90
C GLU A 53 7.34 3.53 8.94
N MET A 54 7.37 3.29 7.63
CA MET A 54 6.79 4.19 6.63
C MET A 54 5.27 4.33 6.85
N LEU A 55 4.56 3.22 7.06
CA LEU A 55 3.13 3.26 7.36
C LEU A 55 2.83 4.09 8.62
N GLN A 56 3.55 3.86 9.72
CA GLN A 56 3.36 4.62 10.96
C GLN A 56 3.68 6.11 10.78
N THR A 57 4.75 6.42 10.05
CA THR A 57 5.13 7.81 9.75
C THR A 57 4.04 8.51 8.95
N ARG A 58 3.46 7.83 7.95
CA ARG A 58 2.37 8.37 7.12
C ARG A 58 1.05 8.50 7.89
N LEU A 59 0.68 7.52 8.71
CA LEU A 59 -0.50 7.61 9.59
C LEU A 59 -0.40 8.74 10.62
N GLY A 60 0.81 9.17 10.96
CA GLY A 60 1.04 10.33 11.83
C GLY A 60 0.68 11.67 11.20
N VAL A 61 0.64 11.77 9.87
CA VAL A 61 0.40 13.05 9.15
C VAL A 61 -0.77 13.03 8.18
N TYR A 62 -1.08 11.87 7.61
CA TYR A 62 -2.18 11.66 6.67
C TYR A 62 -3.36 10.94 7.31
N LYS A 63 -4.53 11.10 6.72
CA LYS A 63 -5.72 10.31 7.03
C LYS A 63 -5.52 8.85 6.61
N PRO A 64 -6.14 7.88 7.31
CA PRO A 64 -5.90 6.45 7.05
C PRO A 64 -6.30 5.97 5.65
N ASP A 65 -7.20 6.69 4.99
CA ASP A 65 -7.72 6.44 3.65
C ASP A 65 -6.98 7.22 2.55
N SER A 66 -5.86 7.87 2.88
CA SER A 66 -5.05 8.64 1.94
C SER A 66 -4.15 7.77 1.08
N MET A 67 -3.82 8.27 -0.12
CA MET A 67 -2.95 7.55 -1.07
C MET A 67 -1.58 7.17 -0.49
N PRO A 68 -0.86 8.03 0.27
CA PRO A 68 0.40 7.64 0.88
C PRO A 68 0.26 6.44 1.83
N VAL A 69 -0.86 6.32 2.56
CA VAL A 69 -1.12 5.17 3.43
C VAL A 69 -1.33 3.90 2.60
N GLY A 70 -2.05 3.99 1.48
CA GLY A 70 -2.23 2.90 0.51
C GLY A 70 -0.90 2.37 -0.06
N ASP A 71 0.02 3.27 -0.40
CA ASP A 71 1.34 2.91 -0.90
C ASP A 71 2.15 2.11 0.13
N ALA A 72 2.05 2.48 1.42
CA ALA A 72 2.76 1.78 2.49
C ALA A 72 2.18 0.37 2.73
N TRP A 73 0.86 0.22 2.62
CA TRP A 73 0.21 -1.09 2.66
C TRP A 73 0.66 -1.99 1.50
N CYS A 74 0.84 -1.45 0.29
CA CYS A 74 1.38 -2.20 -0.86
C CYS A 74 2.78 -2.76 -0.56
N LEU A 75 3.66 -1.96 0.05
CA LEU A 75 5.01 -2.39 0.43
C LEU A 75 4.98 -3.51 1.49
N ILE A 76 4.08 -3.41 2.48
CA ILE A 76 3.89 -4.44 3.51
C ILE A 76 3.38 -5.75 2.87
N GLY A 77 2.41 -5.69 1.96
CA GLY A 77 1.92 -6.87 1.25
C GLY A 77 3.03 -7.56 0.44
N SER A 78 3.87 -6.77 -0.24
CA SER A 78 5.05 -7.28 -0.94
C SER A 78 6.05 -7.96 0.00
N ALA A 79 6.28 -7.38 1.18
CA ALA A 79 7.16 -7.96 2.20
C ALA A 79 6.65 -9.33 2.67
N TYR A 80 5.37 -9.41 3.08
CA TYR A 80 4.78 -10.65 3.56
C TYR A 80 4.74 -11.74 2.49
N ARG A 81 4.47 -11.39 1.23
CA ARG A 81 4.53 -12.35 0.13
C ARG A 81 5.91 -13.00 0.04
N ARG A 82 6.98 -12.19 0.11
CA ARG A 82 8.36 -12.68 0.02
C ARG A 82 8.79 -13.54 1.19
N GLU A 83 8.13 -13.41 2.34
CA GLU A 83 8.30 -14.29 3.50
C GLU A 83 7.34 -15.50 3.49
N SER A 84 6.59 -15.69 2.40
CA SER A 84 5.55 -16.73 2.27
C SER A 84 4.43 -16.65 3.31
N LYS A 85 4.25 -15.48 3.94
CA LYS A 85 3.12 -15.15 4.83
C LYS A 85 1.94 -14.67 3.99
N LEU A 86 1.40 -15.59 3.19
CA LEU A 86 0.49 -15.25 2.08
C LEU A 86 -0.85 -14.67 2.55
N GLN A 87 -1.34 -15.06 3.73
CA GLN A 87 -2.58 -14.52 4.29
C GLN A 87 -2.42 -13.07 4.74
N GLU A 88 -1.33 -12.76 5.45
CA GLU A 88 -0.99 -11.40 5.86
C GLU A 88 -0.68 -10.51 4.64
N ALA A 89 -0.10 -11.10 3.59
CA ALA A 89 0.11 -10.42 2.31
C ALA A 89 -1.22 -10.02 1.66
N ILE A 90 -2.20 -10.92 1.63
CA ILE A 90 -3.56 -10.65 1.14
C ILE A 90 -4.17 -9.47 1.91
N GLU A 91 -4.22 -9.54 3.24
CA GLU A 91 -4.84 -8.50 4.06
C GLU A 91 -4.19 -7.12 3.86
N ALA A 92 -2.87 -7.07 3.73
CA ALA A 92 -2.15 -5.83 3.46
C ALA A 92 -2.42 -5.30 2.05
N THR A 93 -2.41 -6.16 1.03
CA THR A 93 -2.67 -5.76 -0.35
C THR A 93 -4.13 -5.35 -0.57
N GLU A 94 -5.10 -6.00 0.08
CA GLU A 94 -6.53 -5.61 0.03
C GLU A 94 -6.72 -4.18 0.56
N LYS A 95 -6.13 -3.84 1.71
CA LYS A 95 -6.16 -2.47 2.24
C LYS A 95 -5.58 -1.44 1.26
N SER A 96 -4.50 -1.79 0.57
CA SER A 96 -3.90 -0.93 -0.45
C SER A 96 -4.85 -0.72 -1.64
N ILE A 97 -5.49 -1.81 -2.12
CA ILE A 97 -6.47 -1.76 -3.21
C ILE A 97 -7.67 -0.89 -2.84
N GLU A 98 -8.24 -1.06 -1.65
CA GLU A 98 -9.38 -0.29 -1.16
C GLU A 98 -9.09 1.22 -1.17
N ILE A 99 -7.92 1.61 -0.65
CA ILE A 99 -7.48 3.01 -0.59
C ILE A 99 -7.29 3.59 -2.00
N HIS A 100 -6.55 2.90 -2.87
CA HIS A 100 -6.27 3.42 -4.22
C HIS A 100 -7.50 3.44 -5.12
N ALA A 101 -8.44 2.50 -4.93
CA ALA A 101 -9.73 2.50 -5.63
C ALA A 101 -10.60 3.70 -5.22
N ALA A 102 -10.55 4.12 -3.95
CA ALA A 102 -11.27 5.28 -3.45
C ALA A 102 -10.65 6.61 -3.91
N GLY A 103 -9.31 6.66 -4.04
CA GLY A 103 -8.54 7.87 -4.38
C GLY A 103 -8.38 8.17 -5.87
N ASP A 104 -9.05 7.43 -6.77
CA ASP A 104 -8.95 7.58 -8.24
C ASP A 104 -7.50 7.52 -8.78
N ASN A 105 -6.64 6.75 -8.11
CA ASN A 105 -5.23 6.56 -8.48
C ASN A 105 -5.07 5.24 -9.24
N GLU A 106 -5.25 5.29 -10.56
CA GLU A 106 -5.24 4.11 -11.42
C GLU A 106 -3.89 3.37 -11.40
N ASP A 107 -2.76 4.09 -11.39
CA ASP A 107 -1.43 3.48 -11.42
C ASP A 107 -1.15 2.65 -10.16
N ASN A 108 -1.34 3.23 -8.97
CA ASN A 108 -1.07 2.52 -7.71
C ASN A 108 -2.13 1.44 -7.44
N PHE A 109 -3.37 1.64 -7.91
CA PHE A 109 -4.40 0.60 -7.90
C PHE A 109 -3.97 -0.61 -8.73
N VAL A 110 -3.46 -0.41 -9.95
CA VAL A 110 -2.96 -1.49 -10.81
C VAL A 110 -1.77 -2.20 -10.17
N LEU A 111 -0.84 -1.46 -9.56
CA LEU A 111 0.31 -2.05 -8.86
C LEU A 111 -0.13 -2.93 -7.69
N ALA A 112 -1.05 -2.45 -6.84
CA ALA A 112 -1.58 -3.21 -5.72
C ALA A 112 -2.31 -4.48 -6.20
N ARG A 113 -3.08 -4.39 -7.30
CA ARG A 113 -3.72 -5.55 -7.93
C ARG A 113 -2.74 -6.57 -8.47
N GLU A 114 -1.66 -6.13 -9.10
CA GLU A 114 -0.63 -7.05 -9.57
C GLU A 114 0.06 -7.76 -8.39
N GLN A 115 0.30 -7.05 -7.27
CA GLN A 115 0.78 -7.72 -6.06
C GLN A 115 -0.18 -8.80 -5.57
N PHE A 116 -1.49 -8.55 -5.60
CA PHE A 116 -2.51 -9.53 -5.21
C PHE A 116 -2.50 -10.75 -6.14
N CYS A 117 -2.39 -10.53 -7.45
CA CYS A 117 -2.31 -11.62 -8.43
C CYS A 117 -1.09 -12.51 -8.18
N LEU A 118 0.07 -11.91 -7.89
CA LEU A 118 1.28 -12.65 -7.55
C LEU A 118 1.11 -13.48 -6.27
N ILE A 119 0.40 -12.96 -5.25
CA ILE A 119 0.10 -13.74 -4.03
C ILE A 119 -0.77 -14.95 -4.35
N LEU A 120 -1.80 -14.77 -5.19
CA LEU A 120 -2.65 -15.88 -5.62
C LEU A 120 -1.88 -16.93 -6.43
N GLU A 121 -0.92 -16.52 -7.26
CA GLU A 121 -0.03 -17.43 -7.98
C GLU A 121 0.86 -18.23 -7.02
N ASP A 122 1.42 -17.58 -5.99
CA ASP A 122 2.18 -18.25 -4.92
C ASP A 122 1.32 -19.24 -4.12
N MET A 123 -0.02 -19.05 -4.10
CA MET A 123 -1.00 -19.98 -3.52
C MET A 123 -1.52 -21.04 -4.51
N GLU A 124 -0.98 -21.11 -5.72
CA GLU A 124 -1.45 -21.98 -6.83
C GLU A 124 -2.90 -21.69 -7.30
N LYS A 125 -3.48 -20.54 -6.92
CA LYS A 125 -4.82 -20.08 -7.34
C LYS A 125 -4.78 -19.35 -8.68
N LEU A 126 -4.28 -20.04 -9.71
CA LEU A 126 -4.01 -19.46 -11.03
C LEU A 126 -5.28 -18.98 -11.77
N SER A 127 -6.42 -19.65 -11.55
CA SER A 127 -7.72 -19.23 -12.11
C SER A 127 -8.12 -17.85 -11.62
N ASP A 128 -7.98 -17.64 -10.31
CA ASP A 128 -8.43 -16.43 -9.62
C ASP A 128 -7.52 -15.26 -10.01
N ALA A 129 -6.20 -15.49 -10.05
CA ALA A 129 -5.22 -14.50 -10.53
C ALA A 129 -5.52 -14.08 -11.97
N LYS A 130 -5.81 -15.05 -12.86
CA LYS A 130 -6.15 -14.78 -14.26
C LYS A 130 -7.44 -13.97 -14.39
N GLU A 131 -8.46 -14.30 -13.60
CA GLU A 131 -9.73 -13.56 -13.58
C GLU A 131 -9.51 -12.09 -13.19
N ILE A 132 -8.71 -11.84 -12.16
CA ILE A 132 -8.40 -10.48 -11.70
C ILE A 132 -7.64 -9.68 -12.76
N ARG A 133 -6.64 -10.27 -13.43
CA ARG A 133 -5.90 -9.59 -14.51
C ARG A 133 -6.79 -9.29 -15.72
N LEU A 134 -7.64 -10.23 -16.14
CA LEU A 134 -8.56 -10.04 -17.27
C LEU A 134 -9.66 -9.01 -16.99
N ARG A 135 -10.19 -8.99 -15.76
CA ARG A 135 -11.19 -8.00 -15.33
C ARG A 135 -10.60 -6.59 -15.19
N GLY A 136 -9.32 -6.49 -14.80
CA GLY A 136 -8.59 -5.22 -14.74
C GLY A 136 -8.38 -4.57 -16.11
N ALA A 137 -8.17 -5.39 -17.14
CA ALA A 137 -8.02 -4.91 -18.52
C ALA A 137 -9.33 -4.39 -19.15
N SER A 138 -10.49 -4.73 -18.56
CA SER A 138 -11.82 -4.45 -19.14
C SER A 138 -12.65 -3.43 -18.36
N THR A 139 -12.26 -3.07 -17.13
CA THR A 139 -13.08 -2.22 -16.25
C THR A 139 -12.20 -1.43 -15.29
N GLY A 140 -12.04 -0.12 -15.54
CA GLY A 140 -11.38 0.85 -14.65
C GLY A 140 -12.11 1.16 -13.34
N ARG A 141 -12.83 0.17 -12.80
CA ARG A 141 -13.44 0.11 -11.45
C ARG A 141 -14.00 -1.30 -11.29
N MET A 142 -13.76 -1.95 -10.15
CA MET A 142 -14.56 -3.13 -9.84
C MET A 142 -14.84 -3.32 -8.35
N VAL A 143 -16.09 -3.67 -8.10
CA VAL A 143 -16.70 -4.18 -6.87
C VAL A 143 -16.13 -5.57 -6.57
N CYS A 144 -15.58 -5.77 -5.37
CA CYS A 144 -15.29 -7.11 -4.84
C CYS A 144 -16.61 -7.88 -4.68
N SER A 145 -16.82 -8.91 -5.48
CA SER A 145 -17.69 -10.01 -5.10
C SER A 145 -16.80 -11.09 -4.48
N SER A 146 -16.51 -10.95 -3.19
CA SER A 146 -15.94 -12.06 -2.43
C SER A 146 -17.06 -13.07 -2.18
N PRO A 147 -16.95 -14.33 -2.63
CA PRO A 147 -17.80 -15.39 -2.15
C PRO A 147 -17.12 -15.97 -0.90
N GLN A 148 -17.24 -15.27 0.23
CA GLN A 148 -17.13 -15.98 1.50
C GLN A 148 -18.42 -16.78 1.66
N VAL A 149 -18.30 -18.10 1.50
CA VAL A 149 -19.23 -19.11 2.03
C VAL A 149 -20.64 -19.06 1.43
N CYS A 150 -20.90 -19.96 0.46
CA CYS A 150 -22.21 -20.35 -0.07
C CYS A 150 -23.05 -19.29 -0.80
#